data_AF-A0A372YY89-F1
#
_entry.id   AF-A0A372YY89-F1
#
_cell.length_a   1.000
_cell.length_b   1.000
_cell.length_c   1.000
_cell.angle_alpha   90.00
_cell.angle_beta   90.00
_cell.angle_gamma   90.00
#
_symmetry.space_group_name_H-M   'P 1'
#
loop_
_entity.id
_entity.type
_entity.pdbx_description
1 polymer ?
#
loop_
_entity_poly.entity_id
_entity_poly.type
_entity_poly.pdbx_seq_one_letter_code
_entity_poly.pdbx_strand_id
1 'polypeptide(L)'
;MEKTLIRQNAQWNGKMFDHLCPRDIMDNLLKKKTMRHVQILTGVRRCGKSTVFKLLINDLLQSGVSGKSILVLNLDDPQFIPFWDDSSKLFGVIENAERLTGEKVKYLFLDEVQHLCDWEIFIKSAYDTEIFEKIYITGSNSQLLQNRFSALLSGRYFENEVRPFSVREVFRSQGITTLLDCYTQTPKVLRIMDNVLSTGCFPEIVLGDADEDIKQELLKSYFESIVQKDCIVYSGIRDTHLFFRLVSYLMQNMGSRFSIPAVGKALKSNENTVASYLNFLCDSYICVDVRNFSYSLKETSRSQHKCYFIDNGLVSANVFRYSPQSGSALENLVYNELRNKGYMNISFDNSKTECDFLAYKNGKAYGFQVCYELNDMNLKRELYGFELENVMLEKKTLLTYNQKETYGDIEVVPFWEWVMSPPFT
;
A
#
# COMPACT_ATOMS: atom_id res chain seq x y z
N MET A 1 26.45 14.76 -14.72
CA MET A 1 26.34 13.93 -13.51
C MET A 1 26.53 14.71 -12.21
N GLU A 2 27.63 15.44 -12.00
CA GLU A 2 27.91 16.14 -10.73
C GLU A 2 26.79 17.09 -10.26
N LYS A 3 26.26 17.94 -11.15
CA LYS A 3 25.12 18.81 -10.84
C LYS A 3 23.87 18.03 -10.41
N THR A 4 23.63 16.87 -11.02
CA THR A 4 22.52 15.97 -10.68
C THR A 4 22.70 15.40 -9.27
N LEU A 5 23.90 14.92 -8.96
CA LEU A 5 24.22 14.39 -7.63
C LEU A 5 24.02 15.45 -6.54
N ILE A 6 24.53 16.67 -6.73
CA ILE A 6 24.35 17.77 -5.77
C ILE A 6 22.85 18.10 -5.58
N ARG A 7 22.07 18.11 -6.67
CA ARG A 7 20.62 18.39 -6.60
C ARG A 7 19.85 17.30 -5.83
N GLN A 8 20.16 16.04 -6.06
CA GLN A 8 19.45 14.91 -5.43
C GLN A 8 19.86 14.72 -3.95
N ASN A 9 21.01 15.26 -3.53
CA ASN A 9 21.61 14.99 -2.22
C ASN A 9 21.73 16.24 -1.33
N ALA A 10 20.59 16.86 -1.00
CA ALA A 10 20.54 18.05 -0.14
C ALA A 10 21.23 17.85 1.23
N GLN A 11 21.21 16.62 1.76
CA GLN A 11 21.82 16.24 3.02
C GLN A 11 23.35 16.38 3.06
N TRP A 12 24.03 16.44 1.90
CA TRP A 12 25.49 16.68 1.84
C TRP A 12 25.90 18.02 2.45
N ASN A 13 24.97 18.96 2.54
CA ASN A 13 25.16 20.26 3.17
C ASN A 13 24.68 20.30 4.64
N GLY A 14 24.43 19.14 5.26
CA GLY A 14 23.92 19.03 6.62
C GLY A 14 22.45 19.45 6.79
N LYS A 15 21.71 19.61 5.69
CA LYS A 15 20.29 19.97 5.72
C LYS A 15 19.44 18.76 6.03
N MET A 16 18.59 18.88 7.04
CA MET A 16 17.50 17.96 7.28
C MET A 16 16.34 18.25 6.33
N PHE A 17 15.49 17.26 6.12
CA PHE A 17 14.26 17.42 5.37
C PHE A 17 13.13 17.85 6.31
N ASP A 18 12.52 19.00 6.02
CA ASP A 18 11.44 19.57 6.82
C ASP A 18 10.04 19.19 6.29
N HIS A 19 9.01 19.50 7.07
CA HIS A 19 7.58 19.30 6.70
C HIS A 19 7.21 17.84 6.35
N LEU A 20 7.85 16.87 7.01
CA LEU A 20 7.53 15.46 6.85
C LEU A 20 6.54 14.99 7.92
N CYS A 21 5.49 14.28 7.50
CA CYS A 21 4.60 13.60 8.44
C CYS A 21 5.24 12.28 8.89
N PRO A 22 5.25 11.97 10.21
CA PRO A 22 5.68 10.66 10.70
C PRO A 22 4.88 9.53 10.07
N ARG A 23 5.55 8.41 9.80
CA ARG A 23 4.95 7.22 9.20
C ARG A 23 5.04 6.02 10.13
N ASP A 24 3.97 5.27 10.29
CA ASP A 24 3.90 4.08 11.16
C ASP A 24 4.87 2.97 10.68
N ILE A 25 5.15 2.90 9.38
CA ILE A 25 6.15 1.98 8.82
C ILE A 25 7.57 2.20 9.38
N MET A 26 7.88 3.41 9.86
CA MET A 26 9.20 3.72 10.41
C MET A 26 9.53 2.83 11.60
N ASP A 27 8.57 2.47 12.45
CA ASP A 27 8.83 1.62 13.61
C ASP A 27 9.46 0.28 13.21
N ASN A 28 8.91 -0.35 12.18
CA ASN A 28 9.41 -1.62 11.64
C ASN A 28 10.75 -1.46 10.91
N LEU A 29 10.95 -0.35 10.18
CA LEU A 29 12.21 -0.07 9.48
C LEU A 29 13.35 0.20 10.48
N LEU A 30 13.09 0.99 11.51
CA LEU A 30 14.05 1.36 12.54
C LEU A 30 14.41 0.18 13.44
N LYS A 31 13.44 -0.69 13.77
CA LYS A 31 13.71 -1.96 14.48
C LYS A 31 14.72 -2.84 13.75
N LYS A 32 14.79 -2.75 12.42
CA LYS A 32 15.72 -3.50 11.56
C LYS A 32 16.91 -2.66 11.10
N LYS A 33 17.11 -1.44 11.63
CA LYS A 33 18.13 -0.48 11.15
C LYS A 33 19.54 -1.04 11.26
N THR A 34 19.87 -1.73 12.36
CA THR A 34 21.21 -2.30 12.61
C THR A 34 21.49 -3.58 11.83
N MET A 35 20.47 -4.21 11.24
CA MET A 35 20.65 -5.41 10.43
C MET A 35 21.20 -5.04 9.05
N ARG A 36 22.22 -5.74 8.56
CA ARG A 36 22.85 -5.48 7.26
C ARG A 36 21.90 -5.64 6.06
N HIS A 37 20.86 -6.47 6.20
CA HIS A 37 19.87 -6.75 5.16
C HIS A 37 19.39 -5.46 4.46
N VAL A 38 19.31 -5.53 3.13
CA VAL A 38 18.77 -4.46 2.27
C VAL A 38 17.33 -4.17 2.68
N GLN A 39 16.97 -2.90 2.84
CA GLN A 39 15.57 -2.52 3.07
C GLN A 39 14.94 -2.12 1.74
N ILE A 40 13.98 -2.91 1.29
CA ILE A 40 13.25 -2.66 0.04
C ILE A 40 11.87 -2.12 0.40
N LEU A 41 11.53 -0.97 -0.16
CA LEU A 41 10.26 -0.27 -0.03
C LEU A 41 9.47 -0.41 -1.32
N THR A 42 8.47 -1.26 -1.34
CA THR A 42 7.56 -1.43 -2.48
C THR A 42 6.23 -0.72 -2.23
N GLY A 43 5.41 -0.52 -3.25
CA GLY A 43 4.06 0.02 -3.09
C GLY A 43 3.63 0.95 -4.21
N VAL A 44 2.36 1.32 -4.22
CA VAL A 44 1.75 2.15 -5.28
C VAL A 44 2.45 3.50 -5.47
N ARG A 45 2.45 4.07 -6.67
CA ARG A 45 2.96 5.45 -6.89
C ARG A 45 2.20 6.43 -6.00
N ARG A 46 2.87 7.53 -5.62
CA ARG A 46 2.32 8.61 -4.76
C ARG A 46 2.02 8.24 -3.29
N CYS A 47 2.27 7.01 -2.84
CA CYS A 47 2.08 6.63 -1.43
C CYS A 47 3.15 7.18 -0.45
N GLY A 48 4.19 7.84 -0.95
CA GLY A 48 5.23 8.49 -0.13
C GLY A 48 6.50 7.66 0.12
N LYS A 49 6.86 6.72 -0.77
CA LYS A 49 8.14 5.96 -0.67
C LYS A 49 9.37 6.86 -0.55
N SER A 50 9.53 7.84 -1.45
CA SER A 50 10.64 8.80 -1.40
C SER A 50 10.57 9.71 -0.17
N THR A 51 9.39 9.90 0.43
CA THR A 51 9.23 10.61 1.71
C THR A 51 9.72 9.75 2.89
N VAL A 52 9.47 8.44 2.86
CA VAL A 52 10.03 7.49 3.84
C VAL A 52 11.57 7.47 3.76
N PHE A 53 12.15 7.56 2.57
CA PHE A 53 13.60 7.77 2.41
C PHE A 53 14.09 9.02 3.16
N LYS A 54 13.41 10.16 2.99
CA LYS A 54 13.76 11.40 3.71
C LYS A 54 13.67 11.24 5.24
N LEU A 55 12.65 10.53 5.74
CA LEU A 55 12.52 10.22 7.17
C LEU A 55 13.69 9.35 7.69
N LEU A 56 14.08 8.33 6.94
CA LEU A 56 15.25 7.49 7.26
C LEU A 56 16.55 8.29 7.24
N ILE A 57 16.72 9.20 6.28
CA ILE A 57 17.90 10.06 6.21
C ILE A 57 17.93 11.02 7.41
N ASN A 58 16.80 11.63 7.78
CA ASN A 58 16.71 12.46 8.98
C ASN A 58 17.12 11.70 10.25
N ASP A 59 16.64 10.46 10.40
CA ASP A 59 17.01 9.59 11.53
C ASP A 59 18.52 9.25 11.54
N LEU A 60 19.13 9.01 10.38
CA LEU A 60 20.59 8.82 10.26
C LEU A 60 21.37 10.08 10.68
N LEU A 61 20.97 11.25 10.17
CA LEU A 61 21.59 12.53 10.51
C LEU A 61 21.48 12.83 12.02
N GLN A 62 20.32 12.58 12.61
CA GLN A 62 20.09 12.73 14.07
C GLN A 62 20.94 11.76 14.89
N SER A 63 21.27 10.59 14.34
CA SER A 63 22.17 9.61 14.96
C SER A 63 23.66 9.99 14.83
N GLY A 64 23.98 11.14 14.23
CA GLY A 64 25.35 11.62 14.05
C GLY A 64 26.04 11.14 12.76
N VAL A 65 25.31 10.52 11.83
CA VAL A 65 25.86 10.13 10.52
C VAL A 65 26.11 11.39 9.69
N SER A 66 27.32 11.50 9.10
CA SER A 66 27.63 12.58 8.17
C SER A 66 26.76 12.46 6.92
N GLY A 67 26.02 13.53 6.58
CA GLY A 67 25.18 13.55 5.38
C GLY A 67 25.97 13.29 4.10
N LYS A 68 27.26 13.66 4.06
CA LYS A 68 28.19 13.41 2.95
C LYS A 68 28.48 11.92 2.69
N SER A 69 28.26 11.07 3.69
CA SER A 69 28.37 9.60 3.57
C SER A 69 27.06 8.93 3.11
N ILE A 70 25.99 9.71 2.88
CA ILE A 70 24.68 9.22 2.44
C ILE A 70 24.49 9.59 0.97
N LEU A 71 24.35 8.60 0.10
CA LEU A 71 24.09 8.79 -1.33
C LEU A 71 22.67 8.36 -1.68
N VAL A 72 21.91 9.29 -2.27
CA VAL A 72 20.58 9.08 -2.84
C VAL A 72 20.68 9.23 -4.35
N LEU A 73 20.16 8.24 -5.07
CA LEU A 73 20.02 8.22 -6.52
C LEU A 73 18.56 7.99 -6.89
N ASN A 74 17.92 8.98 -7.52
CA ASN A 74 16.63 8.79 -8.18
C ASN A 74 16.88 8.37 -9.63
N LEU A 75 16.55 7.11 -9.93
CA LEU A 75 16.88 6.44 -11.18
C LEU A 75 15.85 6.70 -12.29
N ASP A 76 14.68 7.28 -11.98
CA ASP A 76 13.70 7.79 -12.96
C ASP A 76 14.15 9.14 -13.56
N ASP A 77 15.16 9.80 -12.99
CA ASP A 77 15.72 11.04 -13.53
C ASP A 77 16.37 10.78 -14.91
N PRO A 78 16.04 11.55 -15.96
CA PRO A 78 16.54 11.31 -17.32
C PRO A 78 18.07 11.25 -17.45
N GLN A 79 18.80 11.84 -16.50
CA GLN A 79 20.26 11.77 -16.45
C GLN A 79 20.79 10.34 -16.21
N PHE A 80 19.95 9.43 -15.71
CA PHE A 80 20.29 8.02 -15.48
C PHE A 80 19.92 7.09 -16.65
N ILE A 81 19.22 7.57 -17.69
CA ILE A 81 18.91 6.77 -18.90
C ILE A 81 20.15 6.05 -19.47
N PRO A 82 21.34 6.67 -19.59
CA PRO A 82 22.54 5.99 -20.09
C PRO A 82 23.06 4.82 -19.22
N PHE A 83 22.53 4.67 -18.01
CA PHE A 83 22.88 3.66 -17.01
C PHE A 83 21.83 2.54 -16.93
N TRP A 84 20.65 2.72 -17.51
CA TRP A 84 19.55 1.76 -17.43
C TRP A 84 19.89 0.39 -18.00
N ASP A 85 20.74 0.32 -19.03
CA ASP A 85 21.12 -0.95 -19.65
C ASP A 85 22.22 -1.72 -18.90
N ASP A 86 22.89 -1.09 -17.92
CA ASP A 86 24.05 -1.69 -17.24
C ASP A 86 24.23 -1.11 -15.83
N SER A 87 23.76 -1.84 -14.83
CA SER A 87 23.83 -1.47 -13.42
C SER A 87 25.27 -1.38 -12.88
N SER A 88 26.27 -2.00 -13.53
CA SER A 88 27.67 -1.92 -13.09
C SER A 88 28.24 -0.50 -13.20
N LYS A 89 27.69 0.32 -14.11
CA LYS A 89 28.08 1.73 -14.27
C LYS A 89 27.78 2.58 -13.02
N LEU A 90 26.94 2.10 -12.10
CA LEU A 90 26.68 2.78 -10.84
C LEU A 90 27.94 2.90 -9.97
N PHE A 91 28.91 1.98 -10.07
CA PHE A 91 30.17 2.12 -9.33
C PHE A 91 30.89 3.44 -9.67
N GLY A 92 30.91 3.83 -10.95
CA GLY A 92 31.46 5.12 -11.36
C GLY A 92 30.66 6.32 -10.86
N VAL A 93 29.33 6.19 -10.68
CA VAL A 93 28.50 7.24 -10.06
C VAL A 93 28.84 7.40 -8.58
N ILE A 94 29.04 6.28 -7.87
CA ILE A 94 29.43 6.25 -6.46
C ILE A 94 30.82 6.87 -6.27
N GLU A 95 31.81 6.46 -7.07
CA GLU A 95 33.16 7.05 -7.02
C GLU A 95 33.14 8.56 -7.26
N ASN A 96 32.31 9.02 -8.19
CA ASN A 96 32.12 10.46 -8.42
C ASN A 96 31.51 11.16 -7.21
N ALA A 97 30.52 10.56 -6.54
CA ALA A 97 29.94 11.11 -5.32
C ALA A 97 30.99 11.21 -4.20
N GLU A 98 31.77 10.16 -3.97
CA GLU A 98 32.84 10.14 -2.95
C GLU A 98 33.90 11.20 -3.21
N ARG A 99 34.28 11.41 -4.48
CA ARG A 99 35.21 12.47 -4.89
C ARG A 99 34.66 13.87 -4.63
N LEU A 100 33.35 14.08 -4.85
CA LEU A 100 32.70 15.37 -4.62
C LEU A 100 32.57 15.69 -3.12
N THR A 101 32.25 14.69 -2.30
CA THR A 101 32.01 14.89 -0.85
C THR A 101 33.30 14.82 -0.03
N GLY A 102 34.31 14.12 -0.53
CA GLY A 102 35.53 13.78 0.21
C GLY A 102 35.32 12.67 1.25
N GLU A 103 34.17 11.99 1.24
CA GLU A 103 33.81 10.93 2.17
C GLU A 103 33.36 9.68 1.43
N LYS A 104 33.69 8.50 1.98
CA LYS A 104 33.18 7.22 1.48
C LYS A 104 31.67 7.13 1.69
N VAL A 105 30.97 6.59 0.70
CA VAL A 105 29.52 6.35 0.81
C VAL A 105 29.31 5.15 1.74
N LYS A 106 28.57 5.37 2.82
CA LYS A 106 28.21 4.34 3.81
C LYS A 106 26.77 3.87 3.66
N TYR A 107 25.88 4.79 3.27
CA TYR A 107 24.45 4.53 3.13
C TYR A 107 24.02 4.82 1.69
N LEU A 108 23.50 3.82 1.00
CA LEU A 108 23.03 3.93 -0.37
C LEU A 108 21.50 3.85 -0.43
N PHE A 109 20.89 4.84 -1.06
CA PHE A 109 19.45 4.92 -1.32
C PHE A 109 19.21 4.96 -2.83
N LEU A 110 18.54 3.95 -3.36
CA LEU A 110 18.15 3.85 -4.77
C LEU A 110 16.63 3.98 -4.90
N ASP A 111 16.16 5.07 -5.52
CA ASP A 111 14.74 5.30 -5.77
C ASP A 111 14.38 4.83 -7.20
N GLU A 112 13.27 4.12 -7.33
CA GLU A 112 12.75 3.53 -8.57
C GLU A 112 13.76 2.60 -9.27
N VAL A 113 14.29 1.62 -8.53
CA VAL A 113 15.38 0.74 -9.00
C VAL A 113 15.02 -0.09 -10.23
N GLN A 114 13.73 -0.34 -10.47
CA GLN A 114 13.25 -1.14 -11.61
C GLN A 114 13.57 -0.54 -12.98
N HIS A 115 14.03 0.72 -13.04
CA HIS A 115 14.55 1.31 -14.28
C HIS A 115 15.92 0.75 -14.68
N LEU A 116 16.67 0.20 -13.73
CA LEU A 116 17.98 -0.39 -13.99
C LEU A 116 17.83 -1.87 -14.33
N CYS A 117 18.36 -2.26 -15.48
CA CYS A 117 18.50 -3.66 -15.86
C CYS A 117 19.44 -4.39 -14.90
N ASP A 118 19.07 -5.61 -14.50
CA ASP A 118 19.85 -6.50 -13.66
C ASP A 118 20.41 -5.85 -12.38
N TRP A 119 19.64 -4.94 -11.78
CA TRP A 119 20.04 -4.21 -10.57
C TRP A 119 20.31 -5.14 -9.39
N GLU A 120 19.70 -6.32 -9.36
CA GLU A 120 19.90 -7.34 -8.32
C GLU A 120 21.35 -7.83 -8.28
N ILE A 121 22.02 -7.89 -9.44
CA ILE A 121 23.43 -8.31 -9.53
C ILE A 121 24.32 -7.27 -8.85
N PHE A 122 24.08 -5.99 -9.12
CA PHE A 122 24.78 -4.89 -8.48
C PHE A 122 24.55 -4.91 -6.96
N ILE A 123 23.30 -5.04 -6.52
CA ILE A 123 22.96 -5.07 -5.09
C ILE A 123 23.56 -6.28 -4.39
N LYS A 124 23.50 -7.47 -5.00
CA LYS A 124 24.14 -8.66 -4.43
C LYS A 124 25.64 -8.45 -4.28
N SER A 125 26.31 -7.92 -5.31
CA SER A 125 27.76 -7.66 -5.26
C SER A 125 28.10 -6.66 -4.15
N ALA A 126 27.42 -5.52 -4.10
CA ALA A 126 27.60 -4.49 -3.09
C ALA A 126 27.29 -4.99 -1.67
N TYR A 127 26.26 -5.83 -1.54
CA TYR A 127 25.92 -6.48 -0.28
C TYR A 127 27.05 -7.40 0.13
N ASP A 128 27.41 -8.42 -0.66
CA ASP A 128 28.37 -9.48 -0.32
C ASP A 128 29.77 -8.92 -0.02
N THR A 129 30.17 -7.83 -0.68
CA THR A 129 31.49 -7.18 -0.53
C THR A 129 31.55 -6.13 0.58
N GLU A 130 30.45 -5.85 1.28
CA GLU A 130 30.40 -4.92 2.42
C GLU A 130 30.84 -3.48 2.08
N ILE A 131 30.59 -3.04 0.84
CA ILE A 131 30.94 -1.68 0.41
C ILE A 131 30.11 -0.63 1.18
N PHE A 132 28.87 -0.98 1.55
CA PHE A 132 27.95 -0.11 2.28
C PHE A 132 27.61 -0.69 3.64
N GLU A 133 27.44 0.18 4.65
CA GLU A 133 26.85 -0.19 5.94
C GLU A 133 25.38 -0.60 5.76
N LYS A 134 24.65 0.09 4.87
CA LYS A 134 23.26 -0.24 4.56
C LYS A 134 22.82 0.25 3.19
N ILE A 135 21.91 -0.52 2.60
CA ILE A 135 21.27 -0.21 1.32
C ILE A 135 19.75 -0.13 1.51
N TYR A 136 19.16 0.92 0.95
CA TYR A 136 17.73 1.17 0.87
C TYR A 136 17.31 1.29 -0.59
N ILE A 137 16.20 0.65 -0.94
CA ILE A 137 15.72 0.57 -2.32
C ILE A 137 14.23 0.87 -2.35
N THR A 138 13.73 1.56 -3.38
CA THR A 138 12.30 1.61 -3.68
C THR A 138 11.96 0.99 -5.03
N GLY A 139 10.70 0.60 -5.19
CA GLY A 139 10.08 0.37 -6.50
C GLY A 139 8.56 0.45 -6.46
N SER A 140 7.93 0.75 -7.60
CA SER A 140 6.48 0.94 -7.71
C SER A 140 5.68 -0.32 -8.04
N ASN A 141 6.35 -1.45 -8.28
CA ASN A 141 5.72 -2.71 -8.71
C ASN A 141 6.01 -3.85 -7.73
N SER A 142 5.02 -4.68 -7.44
CA SER A 142 5.15 -5.81 -6.52
C SER A 142 5.97 -6.98 -7.07
N GLN A 143 6.13 -7.04 -8.39
CA GLN A 143 7.00 -8.00 -9.06
C GLN A 143 8.47 -7.59 -9.07
N LEU A 144 8.84 -6.49 -8.38
CA LEU A 144 10.23 -6.07 -8.25
C LEU A 144 11.15 -7.22 -7.82
N LEU A 145 10.63 -8.14 -7.00
CA LEU A 145 11.34 -9.29 -6.46
C LEU A 145 10.80 -10.64 -6.95
N GLN A 146 10.09 -10.66 -8.08
CA GLN A 146 9.55 -11.87 -8.71
C GLN A 146 10.15 -12.15 -10.08
N ASN A 147 11.38 -11.67 -10.33
CA ASN A 147 12.08 -11.86 -11.59
C ASN A 147 13.17 -12.94 -11.50
N ARG A 148 13.79 -13.24 -12.64
CA ARG A 148 14.84 -14.27 -12.79
C ARG A 148 15.97 -14.12 -11.77
N PHE A 149 16.33 -12.89 -11.42
CA PHE A 149 17.46 -12.59 -10.55
C PHE A 149 17.06 -12.35 -9.10
N SER A 150 15.77 -12.38 -8.76
CA SER A 150 15.31 -12.19 -7.38
C SER A 150 15.81 -13.27 -6.42
N ALA A 151 16.05 -14.48 -6.93
CA ALA A 151 16.73 -15.55 -6.18
C ALA A 151 18.13 -15.15 -5.70
N LEU A 152 18.82 -14.22 -6.39
CA LEU A 152 20.14 -13.71 -5.99
C LEU A 152 20.08 -12.92 -4.67
N LEU A 153 18.96 -12.26 -4.40
CA LEU A 153 18.75 -11.47 -3.19
C LEU A 153 18.12 -12.30 -2.06
N SER A 154 17.79 -13.58 -2.30
CA SER A 154 17.15 -14.43 -1.29
C SER A 154 17.93 -14.44 0.03
N GLY A 155 17.22 -14.14 1.12
CA GLY A 155 17.79 -14.02 2.47
C GLY A 155 18.62 -12.76 2.72
N ARG A 156 18.76 -11.83 1.78
CA ARG A 156 19.56 -10.59 1.92
C ARG A 156 18.74 -9.32 2.08
N TYR A 157 17.41 -9.40 2.07
CA TYR A 157 16.54 -8.22 2.16
C TYR A 157 15.37 -8.38 3.12
N PHE A 158 14.84 -7.24 3.54
CA PHE A 158 13.51 -7.10 4.11
C PHE A 158 12.66 -6.27 3.16
N GLU A 159 11.57 -6.84 2.68
CA GLU A 159 10.55 -6.12 1.91
C GLU A 159 9.55 -5.47 2.86
N ASN A 160 9.17 -4.22 2.55
CA ASN A 160 8.22 -3.45 3.32
C ASN A 160 7.30 -2.69 2.35
N GLU A 161 6.02 -3.05 2.35
CA GLU A 161 5.00 -2.40 1.51
C GLU A 161 4.62 -1.04 2.11
N VAL A 162 4.94 0.05 1.41
CA VAL A 162 4.52 1.41 1.72
C VAL A 162 3.14 1.66 1.09
N ARG A 163 2.16 1.95 1.94
CA ARG A 163 0.77 2.21 1.53
C ARG A 163 0.46 3.71 1.63
N PRO A 164 -0.67 4.20 1.09
CA PRO A 164 -1.21 5.51 1.48
C PRO A 164 -1.34 5.62 3.00
N PHE A 165 -1.67 6.80 3.53
CA PHE A 165 -1.77 6.96 4.97
C PHE A 165 -2.74 5.95 5.59
N SER A 166 -2.36 5.37 6.73
CA SER A 166 -3.34 4.71 7.59
C SER A 166 -4.34 5.74 8.10
N VAL A 167 -5.53 5.31 8.48
CA VAL A 167 -6.52 6.26 9.05
C VAL A 167 -5.98 6.90 10.33
N ARG A 168 -5.13 6.17 11.07
CA ARG A 168 -4.38 6.69 12.22
C ARG A 168 -3.37 7.76 11.82
N GLU A 169 -2.64 7.59 10.71
CA GLU A 169 -1.73 8.62 10.19
C GLU A 169 -2.50 9.88 9.75
N VAL A 170 -3.69 9.72 9.14
CA VAL A 170 -4.59 10.84 8.79
C VAL A 170 -5.08 11.57 10.04
N PHE A 171 -5.50 10.85 11.08
CA PHE A 171 -5.87 11.47 12.36
C PHE A 171 -4.69 12.23 12.97
N ARG A 172 -3.50 11.63 12.99
CA ARG A 172 -2.29 12.26 13.54
C ARG A 172 -1.94 13.55 12.81
N SER A 173 -2.04 13.58 11.48
CA SER A 173 -1.74 14.79 10.68
C SER A 173 -2.73 15.94 10.96
N GLN A 174 -3.92 15.63 11.47
CA GLN A 174 -4.95 16.61 11.85
C GLN A 174 -5.04 16.84 13.37
N GLY A 175 -4.05 16.37 14.15
CA GLY A 175 -3.97 16.61 15.59
C GLY A 175 -4.88 15.73 16.45
N ILE A 176 -5.36 14.59 15.93
CA ILE A 176 -6.07 13.56 16.68
C ILE A 176 -5.08 12.42 16.93
N THR A 177 -4.64 12.24 18.19
CA THR A 177 -3.52 11.34 18.52
C THR A 177 -3.90 10.23 19.49
N THR A 178 -4.97 10.41 20.25
CA THR A 178 -5.45 9.46 21.24
C THR A 178 -6.93 9.12 21.04
N LEU A 179 -7.38 8.02 21.62
CA LEU A 179 -8.81 7.69 21.64
C LEU A 179 -9.64 8.74 22.40
N LEU A 180 -9.05 9.39 23.42
CA LEU A 180 -9.68 10.49 24.13
C LEU A 180 -9.89 11.70 23.21
N ASP A 181 -8.93 12.02 22.34
CA ASP A 181 -9.09 13.07 21.32
C ASP A 181 -10.27 12.76 20.42
N CYS A 182 -10.47 11.47 20.06
CA CYS A 182 -11.59 11.08 19.22
C CYS A 182 -12.94 11.37 19.88
N TYR A 183 -13.13 10.97 21.14
CA TYR A 183 -14.38 11.21 21.86
C TYR A 183 -14.61 12.69 22.20
N THR A 184 -13.55 13.46 22.46
CA THR A 184 -13.67 14.89 22.76
C THR A 184 -13.92 15.73 21.51
N GLN A 185 -13.48 15.26 20.34
CA GLN A 185 -13.60 15.95 19.06
C GLN A 185 -14.41 15.14 18.03
N THR A 186 -15.43 14.38 18.45
CA THR A 186 -16.21 13.48 17.58
C THR A 186 -16.70 14.13 16.28
N PRO A 187 -17.25 15.37 16.26
CA PRO A 187 -17.65 16.01 15.01
C PRO A 187 -16.51 16.18 14.01
N LYS A 188 -15.29 16.50 14.51
CA LYS A 188 -14.09 16.60 13.68
C LYS A 188 -13.65 15.22 13.18
N VAL A 189 -13.70 14.19 14.04
CA VAL A 189 -13.39 12.81 13.64
C VAL A 189 -14.31 12.35 12.51
N LEU A 190 -15.62 12.56 12.64
CA LEU A 190 -16.59 12.17 11.62
C LEU A 190 -16.36 12.93 10.30
N ARG A 191 -16.04 14.23 10.36
CA ARG A 191 -15.64 14.98 9.15
C ARG A 191 -14.39 14.41 8.48
N ILE A 192 -13.40 13.99 9.27
CA ILE A 192 -12.20 13.34 8.73
C ILE A 192 -12.57 11.99 8.10
N MET A 193 -13.43 11.21 8.74
CA MET A 193 -13.91 9.94 8.21
C MET A 193 -14.66 10.11 6.89
N ASP A 194 -15.51 11.12 6.76
CA ASP A 194 -16.21 11.44 5.52
C ASP A 194 -15.21 11.76 4.41
N ASN A 195 -14.20 12.59 4.71
CA ASN A 195 -13.13 12.93 3.75
C ASN A 195 -12.31 11.70 3.35
N VAL A 196 -12.02 10.80 4.28
CA VAL A 196 -11.28 9.55 3.99
C VAL A 196 -12.13 8.61 3.12
N LEU A 197 -13.44 8.54 3.36
CA LEU A 197 -14.35 7.74 2.54
C LEU A 197 -14.53 8.32 1.13
N SER A 198 -14.44 9.65 0.96
CA SER A 198 -14.66 10.34 -0.32
C SER A 198 -13.39 10.56 -1.14
N THR A 199 -12.29 10.99 -0.50
CA THR A 199 -11.03 11.40 -1.17
C THR A 199 -9.84 10.52 -0.82
N GLY A 200 -10.03 9.56 0.09
CA GLY A 200 -9.00 8.60 0.47
C GLY A 200 -7.90 9.17 1.36
N CYS A 201 -6.74 8.51 1.31
CA CYS A 201 -5.63 8.66 2.25
C CYS A 201 -4.28 8.93 1.57
N PHE A 202 -4.26 9.27 0.27
CA PHE A 202 -3.00 9.65 -0.38
C PHE A 202 -2.37 10.87 0.31
N PRO A 203 -1.06 10.84 0.66
CA PRO A 203 -0.45 11.90 1.47
C PRO A 203 -0.65 13.33 0.93
N GLU A 204 -0.48 13.53 -0.37
CA GLU A 204 -0.64 14.85 -1.02
C GLU A 204 -2.11 15.30 -1.03
N ILE A 205 -3.07 14.38 -1.05
CA ILE A 205 -4.52 14.67 -0.95
C ILE A 205 -4.92 15.04 0.48
N VAL A 206 -4.35 14.34 1.47
CA VAL A 206 -4.66 14.56 2.90
C VAL A 206 -4.00 15.83 3.43
N LEU A 207 -2.75 16.09 3.05
CA LEU A 207 -1.97 17.22 3.54
C LEU A 207 -2.16 18.49 2.71
N GLY A 208 -2.65 18.36 1.47
CA GLY A 208 -2.87 19.49 0.57
C GLY A 208 -4.05 20.34 1.01
N ASP A 209 -3.88 21.66 0.94
CA ASP A 209 -4.97 22.64 1.08
C ASP A 209 -5.56 22.90 -0.32
N ALA A 210 -6.34 21.95 -0.80
CA ALA A 210 -7.01 22.00 -2.09
C ALA A 210 -8.51 21.76 -1.90
N ASP A 211 -9.33 22.38 -2.75
CA ASP A 211 -10.75 22.07 -2.82
C ASP A 211 -10.99 20.66 -3.39
N GLU A 212 -12.23 20.20 -3.29
CA GLU A 212 -12.62 18.85 -3.70
C GLU A 212 -12.43 18.62 -5.21
N ASP A 213 -12.67 19.62 -6.06
CA ASP A 213 -12.54 19.47 -7.51
C ASP A 213 -11.08 19.25 -7.91
N ILE A 214 -10.16 20.00 -7.32
CA ILE A 214 -8.71 19.83 -7.51
C ILE A 214 -8.25 18.47 -7.01
N LYS A 215 -8.74 18.01 -5.84
CA LYS A 215 -8.42 16.67 -5.33
C LYS A 215 -8.88 15.57 -6.28
N GLN A 216 -10.08 15.67 -6.85
CA GLN A 216 -10.58 14.70 -7.82
C GLN A 216 -9.71 14.69 -9.10
N GLU A 217 -9.28 15.86 -9.58
CA GLU A 217 -8.36 15.95 -10.72
C GLU A 217 -7.01 15.29 -10.42
N LEU A 218 -6.42 15.53 -9.24
CA LEU A 218 -5.18 14.90 -8.81
C LEU A 218 -5.32 13.38 -8.70
N LEU A 219 -6.39 12.88 -8.08
CA LEU A 219 -6.67 11.46 -7.94
C LEU A 219 -6.86 10.76 -9.30
N LYS A 220 -7.53 11.43 -10.24
CA LYS A 220 -7.64 10.95 -11.63
C LYS A 220 -6.28 10.89 -12.31
N SER A 221 -5.46 11.93 -12.16
CA SER A 221 -4.08 11.95 -12.68
C SER A 221 -3.21 10.83 -12.07
N TYR A 222 -3.37 10.54 -10.78
CA TYR A 222 -2.67 9.43 -10.14
C TYR A 222 -3.06 8.09 -10.75
N PHE A 223 -4.37 7.85 -10.88
CA PHE A 223 -4.89 6.63 -11.51
C PHE A 223 -4.35 6.45 -12.93
N GLU A 224 -4.44 7.49 -13.77
CA GLU A 224 -3.93 7.46 -15.14
C GLU A 224 -2.42 7.17 -15.17
N SER A 225 -1.65 7.77 -14.28
CA SER A 225 -0.20 7.54 -14.19
C SER A 225 0.16 6.11 -13.78
N ILE A 226 -0.52 5.57 -12.77
CA ILE A 226 -0.33 4.18 -12.29
C ILE A 226 -0.71 3.20 -13.40
N VAL A 227 -1.90 3.34 -13.98
CA VAL A 227 -2.38 2.45 -15.04
C VAL A 227 -1.46 2.51 -16.25
N GLN A 228 -1.08 3.70 -16.69
CA GLN A 228 -0.23 3.84 -17.88
C GLN A 228 1.16 3.24 -17.64
N LYS A 229 1.84 3.63 -16.55
CA LYS A 229 3.23 3.24 -16.35
C LYS A 229 3.38 1.85 -15.75
N ASP A 230 2.62 1.52 -14.70
CA ASP A 230 2.81 0.29 -13.92
C ASP A 230 1.98 -0.88 -14.45
N CYS A 231 0.91 -0.64 -15.22
CA CYS A 231 0.15 -1.71 -15.86
C CYS A 231 0.46 -1.81 -17.36
N ILE A 232 0.12 -0.78 -18.14
CA ILE A 232 0.12 -0.83 -19.61
C ILE A 232 1.54 -0.94 -20.17
N VAL A 233 2.43 0.00 -19.84
CA VAL A 233 3.79 0.03 -20.34
C VAL A 233 4.61 -1.14 -19.78
N TYR A 234 4.56 -1.34 -18.46
CA TYR A 234 5.30 -2.42 -17.79
C TYR A 234 4.93 -3.81 -18.31
N SER A 235 3.64 -4.11 -18.47
CA SER A 235 3.16 -5.44 -18.87
C SER A 235 2.97 -5.59 -20.39
N GLY A 236 3.25 -4.55 -21.18
CA GLY A 236 3.10 -4.57 -22.64
C GLY A 236 1.66 -4.80 -23.12
N ILE A 237 0.67 -4.23 -22.41
CA ILE A 237 -0.76 -4.45 -22.69
C ILE A 237 -1.12 -3.86 -24.05
N ARG A 238 -1.61 -4.72 -24.97
CA ARG A 238 -1.99 -4.32 -26.33
C ARG A 238 -3.40 -3.74 -26.42
N ASP A 239 -4.37 -4.38 -25.77
CA ASP A 239 -5.77 -3.93 -25.77
C ASP A 239 -6.05 -3.13 -24.49
N THR A 240 -5.66 -1.86 -24.53
CA THR A 240 -5.84 -0.91 -23.42
C THR A 240 -7.31 -0.59 -23.19
N HIS A 241 -8.15 -0.60 -24.23
CA HIS A 241 -9.58 -0.33 -24.09
C HIS A 241 -10.29 -1.41 -23.29
N LEU A 242 -10.03 -2.69 -23.57
CA LEU A 242 -10.53 -3.79 -22.75
C LEU A 242 -10.00 -3.70 -21.31
N PHE A 243 -8.72 -3.33 -21.14
CA PHE A 243 -8.12 -3.15 -19.82
C PHE A 243 -8.88 -2.10 -19.00
N PHE A 244 -9.10 -0.90 -19.55
CA PHE A 244 -9.87 0.15 -18.87
C PHE A 244 -11.30 -0.29 -18.57
N ARG A 245 -11.98 -1.02 -19.48
CA ARG A 245 -13.31 -1.58 -19.21
C ARG A 245 -13.31 -2.55 -18.03
N LEU A 246 -12.27 -3.39 -17.89
CA LEU A 246 -12.12 -4.26 -16.73
C LEU A 246 -11.92 -3.44 -15.45
N VAL A 247 -11.02 -2.45 -15.47
CA VAL A 247 -10.77 -1.61 -14.30
C VAL A 247 -12.05 -0.89 -13.85
N SER A 248 -12.78 -0.26 -14.78
CA SER A 248 -14.05 0.41 -14.47
C SER A 248 -15.11 -0.57 -13.96
N TYR A 249 -15.14 -1.80 -14.46
CA TYR A 249 -16.05 -2.84 -13.95
C TYR A 249 -15.71 -3.23 -12.51
N LEU A 250 -14.42 -3.47 -12.21
CA LEU A 250 -13.96 -3.83 -10.87
C LEU A 250 -14.17 -2.69 -9.87
N MET A 251 -13.88 -1.44 -10.26
CA MET A 251 -14.13 -0.28 -9.42
C MET A 251 -15.63 -0.15 -9.11
N GLN A 252 -16.51 -0.24 -10.12
CA GLN A 252 -17.96 -0.17 -9.90
C GLN A 252 -18.48 -1.24 -8.94
N ASN A 253 -17.87 -2.43 -8.97
CA ASN A 253 -18.24 -3.59 -8.17
C ASN A 253 -17.23 -3.86 -7.04
N MET A 254 -16.59 -2.82 -6.50
CA MET A 254 -15.64 -2.94 -5.39
C MET A 254 -16.31 -3.60 -4.17
N GLY A 255 -15.63 -4.59 -3.58
CA GLY A 255 -16.17 -5.41 -2.48
C GLY A 255 -17.25 -6.43 -2.88
N SER A 256 -17.82 -6.33 -4.08
CA SER A 256 -18.80 -7.31 -4.57
C SER A 256 -18.12 -8.59 -5.04
N ARG A 257 -18.80 -9.72 -4.83
CA ARG A 257 -18.34 -11.04 -5.28
C ARG A 257 -18.46 -11.17 -6.80
N PHE A 258 -17.42 -11.69 -7.45
CA PHE A 258 -17.42 -12.02 -8.87
C PHE A 258 -16.67 -13.32 -9.17
N SER A 259 -16.77 -13.80 -10.41
CA SER A 259 -15.93 -14.87 -10.94
C SER A 259 -15.31 -14.44 -12.27
N ILE A 260 -14.09 -14.91 -12.55
CA ILE A 260 -13.39 -14.60 -13.82
C ILE A 260 -14.25 -14.95 -15.06
N PRO A 261 -14.95 -16.09 -15.13
CA PRO A 261 -15.86 -16.39 -16.24
C PRO A 261 -17.00 -15.38 -16.40
N ALA A 262 -17.62 -14.95 -15.29
CA ALA A 262 -18.72 -13.98 -15.33
C ALA A 262 -18.26 -12.62 -15.84
N VAL A 263 -17.08 -12.17 -15.41
CA VAL A 263 -16.48 -10.91 -15.90
C VAL A 263 -16.07 -11.03 -17.36
N GLY A 264 -15.46 -12.14 -17.78
CA GLY A 264 -15.14 -12.40 -19.19
C GLY A 264 -16.37 -12.29 -20.08
N LYS A 265 -17.47 -12.94 -19.68
CA LYS A 265 -18.76 -12.83 -20.40
C LYS A 265 -19.28 -11.40 -20.46
N ALA A 266 -19.27 -10.67 -19.35
CA ALA A 266 -19.74 -9.28 -19.29
C ALA A 266 -18.91 -8.33 -20.17
N LEU A 267 -17.60 -8.54 -20.23
CA LEU A 267 -16.68 -7.70 -21.00
C LEU A 267 -16.50 -8.13 -22.45
N LYS A 268 -17.06 -9.29 -22.83
CA LYS A 268 -16.84 -9.97 -24.13
C LYS A 268 -15.36 -10.30 -24.35
N SER A 269 -14.72 -10.85 -23.33
CA SER A 269 -13.33 -11.31 -23.35
C SER A 269 -13.19 -12.74 -22.79
N ASN A 270 -12.02 -13.35 -22.99
CA ASN A 270 -11.74 -14.68 -22.47
C ASN A 270 -11.20 -14.63 -21.03
N GLU A 271 -11.34 -15.74 -20.31
CA GLU A 271 -10.95 -15.86 -18.90
C GLU A 271 -9.46 -15.60 -18.66
N ASN A 272 -8.58 -16.08 -19.54
CA ASN A 272 -7.14 -15.89 -19.41
C ASN A 272 -6.74 -14.41 -19.49
N THR A 273 -7.36 -13.65 -20.41
CA THR A 273 -7.13 -12.21 -20.54
C THR A 273 -7.63 -11.46 -19.31
N VAL A 274 -8.83 -11.78 -18.81
CA VAL A 274 -9.37 -11.15 -17.59
C VAL A 274 -8.49 -11.45 -16.37
N ALA A 275 -8.08 -12.71 -16.17
CA ALA A 275 -7.19 -13.10 -15.09
C ALA A 275 -5.82 -12.40 -15.19
N SER A 276 -5.25 -12.32 -16.40
CA SER A 276 -3.97 -11.64 -16.62
C SER A 276 -4.07 -10.14 -16.31
N TYR A 277 -5.14 -9.48 -16.76
CA TYR A 277 -5.34 -8.05 -16.51
C TYR A 277 -5.62 -7.76 -15.02
N LEU A 278 -6.37 -8.63 -14.33
CA LEU A 278 -6.53 -8.54 -12.88
C LEU A 278 -5.19 -8.68 -12.16
N ASN A 279 -4.34 -9.61 -12.59
CA ASN A 279 -2.99 -9.78 -12.03
C ASN A 279 -2.15 -8.51 -12.25
N PHE A 280 -2.12 -7.93 -13.46
CA PHE A 280 -1.39 -6.69 -13.71
C PHE A 280 -1.83 -5.53 -12.82
N LEU A 281 -3.13 -5.43 -12.53
CA LEU A 281 -3.63 -4.45 -11.56
C LEU A 281 -3.14 -4.74 -10.14
N CYS A 282 -3.22 -5.99 -9.69
CA CYS A 282 -2.69 -6.38 -8.39
C CYS A 282 -1.18 -6.12 -8.30
N ASP A 283 -0.44 -6.40 -9.39
CA ASP A 283 1.00 -6.24 -9.45
C ASP A 283 1.42 -4.76 -9.28
N SER A 284 0.58 -3.83 -9.76
CA SER A 284 0.75 -2.38 -9.60
C SER A 284 0.39 -1.82 -8.22
N TYR A 285 -0.03 -2.67 -7.28
CA TYR A 285 -0.58 -2.29 -5.96
C TYR A 285 -1.87 -1.46 -5.99
N ILE A 286 -2.51 -1.23 -7.15
CA ILE A 286 -3.71 -0.39 -7.21
C ILE A 286 -4.94 -1.07 -6.60
N CYS A 287 -4.99 -2.40 -6.65
CA CYS A 287 -6.02 -3.22 -6.04
C CYS A 287 -5.46 -4.56 -5.56
N VAL A 288 -6.32 -5.34 -4.93
CA VAL A 288 -6.03 -6.70 -4.48
C VAL A 288 -7.19 -7.63 -4.82
N ASP A 289 -6.84 -8.84 -5.25
CA ASP A 289 -7.77 -9.96 -5.37
C ASP A 289 -7.87 -10.73 -4.05
N VAL A 290 -9.01 -10.63 -3.38
CA VAL A 290 -9.31 -11.40 -2.16
C VAL A 290 -10.20 -12.58 -2.54
N ARG A 291 -9.74 -13.79 -2.24
CA ARG A 291 -10.46 -15.02 -2.58
C ARG A 291 -11.32 -15.53 -1.44
N ASN A 292 -12.38 -16.26 -1.80
CA ASN A 292 -13.17 -17.01 -0.83
C ASN A 292 -12.28 -18.02 -0.10
N PHE A 293 -12.46 -18.12 1.21
CA PHE A 293 -11.77 -19.06 2.06
C PHE A 293 -12.10 -20.49 1.64
N SER A 294 -11.06 -21.31 1.48
CA SER A 294 -11.19 -22.76 1.30
C SER A 294 -9.90 -23.43 1.77
N TYR A 295 -10.03 -24.57 2.44
CA TYR A 295 -8.91 -25.44 2.79
C TYR A 295 -8.33 -26.18 1.57
N SER A 296 -9.09 -26.27 0.47
CA SER A 296 -8.70 -26.97 -0.74
C SER A 296 -8.14 -26.03 -1.80
N LEU A 297 -6.84 -26.13 -2.10
CA LEU A 297 -6.19 -25.37 -3.17
C LEU A 297 -6.88 -25.54 -4.55
N LYS A 298 -7.54 -26.68 -4.78
CA LYS A 298 -8.28 -26.97 -6.01
C LYS A 298 -9.62 -26.21 -6.08
N GLU A 299 -10.24 -25.92 -4.94
CA GLU A 299 -11.45 -25.10 -4.85
C GLU A 299 -11.10 -23.61 -4.87
N THR A 300 -9.96 -23.21 -4.31
CA THR A 300 -9.43 -21.83 -4.36
C THR A 300 -9.14 -21.32 -5.78
N SER A 301 -9.02 -22.21 -6.79
CA SER A 301 -8.85 -21.80 -8.20
C SER A 301 -10.19 -21.53 -8.91
N ARG A 302 -11.30 -22.04 -8.37
CA ARG A 302 -12.67 -21.80 -8.85
C ARG A 302 -13.45 -20.85 -7.93
N SER A 303 -12.80 -20.31 -6.92
CA SER A 303 -13.41 -19.50 -5.87
C SER A 303 -13.95 -18.20 -6.43
N GLN A 304 -14.99 -17.67 -5.79
CA GLN A 304 -15.38 -16.29 -5.98
C GLN A 304 -14.27 -15.36 -5.48
N HIS A 305 -14.26 -14.17 -6.05
CA HIS A 305 -13.31 -13.10 -5.81
C HIS A 305 -14.04 -11.89 -5.26
N LYS A 306 -13.37 -11.11 -4.40
CA LYS A 306 -13.70 -9.72 -4.10
C LYS A 306 -12.50 -8.87 -4.45
N CYS A 307 -12.73 -7.73 -5.09
CA CYS A 307 -11.67 -6.78 -5.44
C CYS A 307 -11.75 -5.55 -4.52
N TYR A 308 -10.65 -5.25 -3.84
CA TYR A 308 -10.51 -4.06 -3.01
C TYR A 308 -9.39 -3.17 -3.57
N PHE A 309 -9.63 -1.87 -3.59
CA PHE A 309 -8.67 -0.89 -4.10
C PHE A 309 -7.84 -0.32 -2.96
N ILE A 310 -6.60 0.05 -3.27
CA ILE A 310 -5.64 0.58 -2.28
C ILE A 310 -6.13 1.84 -1.56
N ASP A 311 -7.08 2.54 -2.18
CA ASP A 311 -7.59 3.82 -1.71
C ASP A 311 -8.98 4.15 -2.30
N ASN A 312 -9.88 4.71 -1.48
CA ASN A 312 -11.23 5.09 -1.93
C ASN A 312 -11.23 6.28 -2.89
N GLY A 313 -10.28 7.23 -2.75
CA GLY A 313 -10.19 8.41 -3.60
C GLY A 313 -9.90 8.05 -5.06
N LEU A 314 -9.08 7.01 -5.30
CA LEU A 314 -8.87 6.50 -6.66
C LEU A 314 -10.16 5.98 -7.29
N VAL A 315 -11.01 5.34 -6.49
CA VAL A 315 -12.27 4.77 -6.97
C VAL A 315 -13.29 5.88 -7.23
N SER A 316 -13.41 6.86 -6.33
CA SER A 316 -14.36 7.97 -6.47
C SER A 316 -14.06 8.84 -7.69
N ALA A 317 -12.78 9.11 -7.96
CA ALA A 317 -12.36 9.99 -9.05
C ALA A 317 -12.53 9.39 -10.45
N ASN A 318 -12.62 8.06 -10.55
CA ASN A 318 -12.60 7.34 -11.83
C ASN A 318 -13.93 6.64 -12.17
N VAL A 319 -14.88 6.61 -11.24
CA VAL A 319 -16.19 6.01 -11.46
C VAL A 319 -17.29 6.96 -11.02
N PHE A 320 -18.13 7.36 -11.97
CA PHE A 320 -19.37 8.06 -11.67
C PHE A 320 -20.36 7.10 -11.00
N ARG A 321 -20.95 7.51 -9.87
CA ARG A 321 -21.94 6.71 -9.14
C ARG A 321 -23.21 7.50 -8.90
N TYR A 322 -24.35 6.85 -9.11
CA TYR A 322 -25.69 7.43 -8.93
C TYR A 322 -26.17 7.42 -7.48
N SER A 323 -25.58 6.59 -6.62
CA SER A 323 -25.90 6.52 -5.18
C SER A 323 -24.64 6.54 -4.31
N PRO A 324 -24.70 7.11 -3.10
CA PRO A 324 -23.63 7.00 -2.12
C PRO A 324 -23.43 5.53 -1.76
N GLN A 325 -22.27 4.96 -2.10
CA GLN A 325 -21.92 3.60 -1.67
C GLN A 325 -21.08 3.64 -0.38
N SER A 326 -21.59 4.31 0.64
CA SER A 326 -20.86 4.47 1.90
C SER A 326 -20.54 3.10 2.54
N GLY A 327 -21.35 2.07 2.27
CA GLY A 327 -21.07 0.68 2.66
C GLY A 327 -19.83 0.08 2.00
N SER A 328 -19.75 0.06 0.65
CA SER A 328 -18.59 -0.53 -0.04
C SER A 328 -17.32 0.29 0.18
N ALA A 329 -17.43 1.63 0.26
CA ALA A 329 -16.31 2.51 0.60
C ALA A 329 -15.79 2.21 2.03
N LEU A 330 -16.69 1.98 2.99
CA LEU A 330 -16.29 1.58 4.34
C LEU A 330 -15.66 0.19 4.35
N GLU A 331 -16.24 -0.79 3.64
CA GLU A 331 -15.68 -2.14 3.53
C GLU A 331 -14.28 -2.13 2.91
N ASN A 332 -14.07 -1.36 1.84
CA ASN A 332 -12.75 -1.17 1.24
C ASN A 332 -11.76 -0.49 2.19
N LEU A 333 -12.20 0.51 2.94
CA LEU A 333 -11.36 1.16 3.95
C LEU A 333 -10.98 0.21 5.08
N VAL A 334 -11.93 -0.64 5.53
CA VAL A 334 -11.70 -1.69 6.53
C VAL A 334 -10.64 -2.67 6.04
N TYR A 335 -10.74 -3.17 4.79
CA TYR A 335 -9.71 -4.04 4.22
C TYR A 335 -8.33 -3.38 4.29
N ASN A 336 -8.23 -2.13 3.85
CA ASN A 336 -6.96 -1.42 3.83
C ASN A 336 -6.37 -1.23 5.25
N GLU A 337 -7.22 -0.96 6.25
CA GLU A 337 -6.79 -0.77 7.63
C GLU A 337 -6.47 -2.09 8.35
N LEU A 338 -7.15 -3.19 8.01
CA LEU A 338 -6.74 -4.53 8.45
C LEU A 338 -5.29 -4.81 8.02
N ARG A 339 -4.94 -4.52 6.76
CA ARG A 339 -3.56 -4.63 6.27
C ARG A 339 -2.60 -3.70 7.01
N ASN A 340 -2.96 -2.43 7.21
CA ASN A 340 -2.13 -1.46 7.95
C ASN A 340 -1.86 -1.90 9.40
N LYS A 341 -2.83 -2.56 10.04
CA LYS A 341 -2.69 -3.13 11.38
C LYS A 341 -1.96 -4.49 11.41
N GLY A 342 -1.45 -4.96 10.29
CA GLY A 342 -0.67 -6.20 10.20
C GLY A 342 -1.51 -7.47 10.26
N TYR A 343 -2.80 -7.42 9.95
CA TYR A 343 -3.54 -8.63 9.62
C TYR A 343 -3.08 -9.18 8.27
N MET A 344 -2.97 -10.50 8.19
CA MET A 344 -2.49 -11.26 7.03
C MET A 344 -3.52 -12.32 6.63
N ASN A 345 -3.31 -12.97 5.48
CA ASN A 345 -4.19 -14.03 4.96
C ASN A 345 -5.67 -13.63 5.01
N ILE A 346 -5.96 -12.40 4.55
CA ILE A 346 -7.31 -11.87 4.54
C ILE A 346 -8.08 -12.53 3.39
N SER A 347 -9.18 -13.18 3.73
CA SER A 347 -10.14 -13.82 2.82
C SER A 347 -11.55 -13.40 3.22
N PHE A 348 -12.56 -13.68 2.40
CA PHE A 348 -13.96 -13.70 2.84
C PHE A 348 -14.41 -15.16 2.96
N ASP A 349 -15.44 -15.45 3.73
CA ASP A 349 -16.03 -16.81 3.78
C ASP A 349 -17.50 -16.73 3.37
N ASN A 350 -17.95 -17.67 2.55
CA ASN A 350 -19.34 -17.78 2.13
C ASN A 350 -19.82 -19.25 2.18
N SER A 351 -19.33 -20.01 3.17
CA SER A 351 -19.70 -21.43 3.36
C SER A 351 -21.16 -21.59 3.82
N LYS A 352 -21.60 -20.74 4.76
CA LYS A 352 -22.98 -20.68 5.27
C LYS A 352 -23.62 -19.33 4.97
N THR A 353 -23.08 -18.32 5.64
CA THR A 353 -23.39 -16.90 5.51
C THR A 353 -22.11 -16.17 5.16
N GLU A 354 -22.24 -15.03 4.51
CA GLU A 354 -21.08 -14.25 4.10
C GLU A 354 -20.44 -13.58 5.32
N CYS A 355 -19.19 -13.94 5.60
CA CYS A 355 -18.26 -13.21 6.47
C CYS A 355 -17.38 -12.33 5.57
N ASP A 356 -17.46 -11.01 5.72
CA ASP A 356 -16.78 -10.05 4.86
C ASP A 356 -15.27 -10.23 4.92
N PHE A 357 -14.71 -10.37 6.13
CA PHE A 357 -13.29 -10.65 6.32
C PHE A 357 -13.03 -11.70 7.40
N LEU A 358 -12.39 -12.78 6.98
CA LEU A 358 -11.62 -13.66 7.84
C LEU A 358 -10.14 -13.26 7.71
N ALA A 359 -9.53 -12.82 8.79
CA ALA A 359 -8.16 -12.31 8.79
C ALA A 359 -7.32 -12.93 9.92
N TYR A 360 -6.04 -13.18 9.66
CA TYR A 360 -5.14 -13.82 10.61
C TYR A 360 -4.12 -12.85 11.19
N LYS A 361 -3.86 -12.97 12.48
CA LYS A 361 -2.79 -12.22 13.16
C LYS A 361 -2.23 -13.04 14.31
N ASN A 362 -0.90 -13.13 14.41
CA ASN A 362 -0.20 -13.93 15.42
C ASN A 362 -0.70 -15.39 15.52
N GLY A 363 -1.01 -16.00 14.37
CA GLY A 363 -1.49 -17.39 14.29
C GLY A 363 -2.96 -17.61 14.68
N LYS A 364 -3.69 -16.54 15.02
CA LYS A 364 -5.11 -16.59 15.39
C LYS A 364 -5.99 -16.00 14.30
N ALA A 365 -7.20 -16.54 14.14
CA ALA A 365 -8.21 -16.09 13.20
C ALA A 365 -9.15 -15.05 13.83
N TYR A 366 -9.49 -14.01 13.09
CA TYR A 366 -10.38 -12.92 13.51
C TYR A 366 -11.43 -12.70 12.43
N GLY A 367 -12.70 -12.56 12.84
CA GLY A 367 -13.80 -12.28 11.92
C GLY A 367 -14.19 -10.81 11.99
N PHE A 368 -14.40 -10.21 10.83
CA PHE A 368 -14.91 -8.86 10.69
C PHE A 368 -16.10 -8.82 9.75
N GLN A 369 -17.19 -8.21 10.22
CA GLN A 369 -18.31 -7.75 9.38
C GLN A 369 -18.22 -6.23 9.22
N VAL A 370 -18.71 -5.72 8.11
CA VAL A 370 -18.76 -4.27 7.86
C VAL A 370 -20.17 -3.85 7.48
N CYS A 371 -20.72 -2.90 8.24
CA CYS A 371 -22.03 -2.35 7.96
C CYS A 371 -22.01 -0.85 8.21
N TYR A 372 -22.34 -0.03 7.22
CA TYR A 372 -22.33 1.42 7.40
C TYR A 372 -23.25 1.86 8.55
N GLU A 373 -24.48 1.36 8.53
CA GLU A 373 -25.50 1.57 9.55
C GLU A 373 -26.24 0.25 9.84
N LEU A 374 -26.13 -0.21 11.08
CA LEU A 374 -26.81 -1.39 11.62
C LEU A 374 -28.24 -1.02 11.99
N ASN A 375 -29.21 -1.80 11.50
CA ASN A 375 -30.65 -1.63 11.75
C ASN A 375 -31.36 -2.99 11.75
N ASP A 376 -32.65 -3.00 12.12
CA ASP A 376 -33.42 -4.26 12.26
C ASP A 376 -33.46 -5.12 10.98
N MET A 377 -33.32 -4.50 9.79
CA MET A 377 -33.37 -5.23 8.52
C MET A 377 -32.08 -5.99 8.22
N ASN A 378 -30.92 -5.47 8.64
CA ASN A 378 -29.62 -6.09 8.38
C ASN A 378 -29.03 -6.80 9.59
N LEU A 379 -29.44 -6.46 10.83
CA LEU A 379 -28.86 -6.96 12.07
C LEU A 379 -28.65 -8.47 12.08
N LYS A 380 -29.71 -9.23 11.78
CA LYS A 380 -29.61 -10.70 11.76
C LYS A 380 -28.55 -11.19 10.78
N ARG A 381 -28.53 -10.65 9.55
CA ARG A 381 -27.56 -11.03 8.53
C ARG A 381 -26.14 -10.75 8.99
N GLU A 382 -25.89 -9.58 9.56
CA GLU A 382 -24.56 -9.20 10.03
C GLU A 382 -24.09 -10.06 11.21
N LEU A 383 -24.97 -10.38 12.17
CA LEU A 383 -24.60 -11.25 13.29
C LEU A 383 -24.33 -12.69 12.84
N TYR A 384 -25.14 -13.21 11.91
CA TYR A 384 -24.95 -14.56 11.36
C TYR A 384 -23.71 -14.68 10.46
N GLY A 385 -23.14 -13.58 9.96
CA GLY A 385 -21.90 -13.59 9.18
C GLY A 385 -20.72 -14.28 9.89
N PHE A 386 -20.73 -14.36 11.22
CA PHE A 386 -19.69 -15.03 12.00
C PHE A 386 -19.87 -16.55 12.17
N GLU A 387 -20.95 -17.14 11.66
CA GLU A 387 -21.20 -18.59 11.73
C GLU A 387 -20.41 -19.36 10.66
N LEU A 388 -19.10 -19.52 10.90
CA LEU A 388 -18.19 -20.25 10.00
C LEU A 388 -18.22 -21.77 10.26
N GLU A 389 -18.08 -22.58 9.22
CA GLU A 389 -18.08 -24.05 9.38
C GLU A 389 -16.81 -24.62 10.01
N ASN A 390 -15.65 -24.09 9.61
CA ASN A 390 -14.37 -24.77 9.82
C ASN A 390 -13.31 -23.87 10.44
N VAL A 391 -13.69 -22.72 11.01
CA VAL A 391 -12.75 -21.75 11.56
C VAL A 391 -13.23 -21.26 12.92
N MET A 392 -12.40 -21.43 13.94
CA MET A 392 -12.64 -20.86 15.26
C MET A 392 -12.07 -19.44 15.31
N LEU A 393 -12.95 -18.48 15.54
CA LEU A 393 -12.58 -17.07 15.65
C LEU A 393 -12.15 -16.73 17.07
N GLU A 394 -11.00 -16.08 17.22
CA GLU A 394 -10.55 -15.48 18.48
C GLU A 394 -11.47 -14.34 18.90
N LYS A 395 -11.92 -13.54 17.92
CA LYS A 395 -12.78 -12.38 18.14
C LYS A 395 -13.68 -12.12 16.94
N LYS A 396 -14.90 -11.66 17.21
CA LYS A 396 -15.91 -11.23 16.24
C LYS A 396 -16.15 -9.73 16.39
N THR A 397 -15.84 -8.96 15.34
CA THR A 397 -15.99 -7.50 15.36
C THR A 397 -16.87 -7.05 14.20
N LEU A 398 -17.96 -6.35 14.48
CA LEU A 398 -18.78 -5.69 13.46
C LEU A 398 -18.41 -4.21 13.44
N LEU A 399 -17.80 -3.76 12.35
CA LEU A 399 -17.33 -2.40 12.18
C LEU A 399 -18.42 -1.56 11.51
N THR A 400 -18.78 -0.46 12.17
CA THR A 400 -19.77 0.49 11.66
C THR A 400 -19.20 1.87 11.40
N TYR A 401 -19.95 2.75 10.74
CA TYR A 401 -19.54 4.13 10.61
C TYR A 401 -19.42 4.83 11.98
N ASN A 402 -20.44 4.70 12.85
CA ASN A 402 -20.48 5.40 14.14
C ASN A 402 -21.36 4.76 15.23
N GLN A 403 -21.69 3.47 15.15
CA GLN A 403 -22.53 2.78 16.16
C GLN A 403 -21.67 1.89 17.07
N LYS A 404 -22.05 1.82 18.35
CA LYS A 404 -21.37 1.02 19.37
C LYS A 404 -22.36 0.23 20.19
N GLU A 405 -22.30 -1.09 20.10
CA GLU A 405 -23.22 -2.02 20.77
C GLU A 405 -22.52 -3.37 21.06
N THR A 406 -23.20 -4.30 21.73
CA THR A 406 -22.66 -5.64 22.00
C THR A 406 -23.78 -6.67 21.93
N TYR A 407 -23.53 -7.75 21.18
CA TYR A 407 -24.49 -8.85 20.97
C TYR A 407 -23.81 -10.17 21.29
N GLY A 408 -23.96 -10.66 22.53
CA GLY A 408 -23.27 -11.87 22.98
C GLY A 408 -21.75 -11.70 22.96
N ASP A 409 -21.05 -12.45 22.13
CA ASP A 409 -19.60 -12.38 21.91
C ASP A 409 -19.19 -11.49 20.72
N ILE A 410 -20.14 -10.78 20.12
CA ILE A 410 -19.91 -9.87 18.99
C ILE A 410 -19.84 -8.42 19.49
N GLU A 411 -18.71 -7.76 19.24
CA GLU A 411 -18.55 -6.33 19.50
C GLU A 411 -18.92 -5.51 18.25
N VAL A 412 -19.90 -4.63 18.38
CA VAL A 412 -20.22 -3.62 17.36
C VAL A 412 -19.47 -2.35 17.73
N VAL A 413 -18.55 -1.90 16.87
CA VAL A 413 -17.64 -0.80 17.20
C VAL A 413 -17.58 0.20 16.04
N PRO A 414 -17.56 1.52 16.32
CA PRO A 414 -17.27 2.51 15.30
C PRO A 414 -15.89 2.26 14.70
N PHE A 415 -15.78 2.36 13.39
CA PHE A 415 -14.53 2.07 12.69
C PHE A 415 -13.37 2.97 13.15
N TRP A 416 -13.63 4.26 13.38
CA TRP A 416 -12.62 5.22 13.89
C TRP A 416 -12.13 4.86 15.31
N GLU A 417 -13.01 4.31 16.16
CA GLU A 417 -12.65 3.85 17.49
C GLU A 417 -11.78 2.60 17.40
N TRP A 418 -12.16 1.67 16.53
CA TRP A 418 -11.36 0.48 16.27
C TRP A 418 -9.96 0.86 15.74
N VAL A 419 -9.85 1.77 14.76
CA VAL A 419 -8.58 2.31 14.23
C VAL A 419 -7.64 2.78 15.36
N MET A 420 -8.18 3.54 16.32
CA MET A 420 -7.40 4.13 17.40
C MET A 420 -7.12 3.20 18.57
N SER A 421 -7.89 2.12 18.69
CA SER A 421 -7.65 1.09 19.68
C SER A 421 -6.29 0.41 19.42
N PRO A 422 -5.48 0.14 20.45
CA PRO A 422 -4.25 -0.62 20.29
C PRO A 422 -4.59 -2.00 19.70
N PRO A 423 -3.71 -2.57 18.84
CA PRO A 423 -3.84 -3.96 18.45
C PRO A 423 -3.68 -4.79 19.72
N PHE A 424 -4.82 -5.26 20.23
CA PHE A 424 -5.06 -6.07 21.44
C PHE A 424 -3.80 -6.56 22.16
N THR A 425 -3.66 -6.14 23.43
CA THR A 425 -2.75 -6.71 24.43
C THR A 425 -3.15 -8.11 24.84
#